data_AF-A0A2D6X3M1-F1
#
_entry.id   AF-A0A2D6X3M1-F1
#
_cell.length_a   1.000
_cell.length_b   1.000
_cell.length_c   1.000
_cell.angle_alpha   90.00
_cell.angle_beta   90.00
_cell.angle_gamma   90.00
#
_symmetry.space_group_name_H-M   'P 1'
#
loop_
_entity.id
_entity.type
_entity.pdbx_description
1 polymer ?
#
loop_
_entity_poly.entity_id
_entity_poly.type
_entity_poly.pdbx_seq_one_letter_code
_entity_poly.pdbx_strand_id
1 'polypeptide(L)'
;QGWGRHTTVVTGDQGSAQVSKNEWNADLNETGMLGFDIETKTLSSDALTPVSSANIVAGEGGSADDFSFIVYGSGPEVAEEDILFFYKGSQVITVTHNTGGAPSNSGNIQLLGGASKVLDTNLPLILQRKGNVFYEIISSAGTTVTAASTTTFTNKTIDADGTGNSITNIENANIKASAGIDASKIADASVSDAEFQRLDGVSSDIQGQIDAKQATLTFGISNTNVTKCGTGIVDDDFIRIDGTTMEGRSASEVLSDIGASATAGNGSLVTVGALDSGSITSGFGSINNGSSTITTTGALASGAITTSGTLTMGDNIITGIKSLDMDVDTLAYGASVAIDFDTNEEIILGDLTGNIEFTGSNYALGKHKVLHMESDGSARTFTFPSGWVFYGTKPTTTVASKKSILSLSCIGSAEADVRAVFVEEA
;
A
#
# COMPACT_ATOMS: atom_id res chain seq x y z
N GLN A 1 98.06 28.53 -28.74
CA GLN A 1 98.93 29.58 -28.18
C GLN A 1 98.74 29.55 -26.67
N GLY A 2 99.81 29.30 -25.91
CA GLY A 2 99.77 29.28 -24.45
C GLY A 2 99.65 30.71 -23.92
N TRP A 3 98.74 30.89 -22.96
CA TRP A 3 98.50 32.16 -22.28
C TRP A 3 99.78 32.64 -21.59
N GLY A 4 100.12 33.93 -21.73
CA GLY A 4 101.08 34.63 -20.87
C GLY A 4 102.57 34.58 -21.26
N ARG A 5 102.94 34.34 -22.53
CA ARG A 5 104.32 34.63 -22.97
C ARG A 5 104.48 36.14 -23.17
N HIS A 6 105.00 36.84 -22.16
CA HIS A 6 105.32 38.26 -22.24
C HIS A 6 106.53 38.48 -23.16
N THR A 7 106.28 39.06 -24.33
CA THR A 7 107.26 39.18 -25.44
C THR A 7 108.13 40.43 -25.35
N THR A 8 107.92 41.29 -24.34
CA THR A 8 108.67 42.54 -24.19
C THR A 8 109.28 42.62 -22.79
N VAL A 9 110.58 42.39 -22.71
CA VAL A 9 111.36 42.47 -21.47
C VAL A 9 112.31 43.65 -21.57
N VAL A 10 112.31 44.55 -20.57
CA VAL A 10 113.24 45.68 -20.51
C VAL A 10 114.41 45.32 -19.59
N THR A 11 115.60 45.20 -20.15
CA THR A 11 116.87 45.19 -19.38
C THR A 11 117.26 46.64 -19.07
N GLY A 12 117.22 47.03 -17.80
CA GLY A 12 117.91 48.21 -17.28
C GLY A 12 119.28 47.82 -16.70
N ASP A 13 120.27 48.71 -16.83
CA ASP A 13 121.72 48.49 -16.73
C ASP A 13 122.26 48.31 -15.29
N GLN A 14 121.68 47.37 -14.54
CA GLN A 14 122.15 46.92 -13.22
C GLN A 14 122.14 45.38 -13.18
N GLY A 15 123.09 44.74 -13.86
CA GLY A 15 123.43 43.33 -13.62
C GLY A 15 122.27 42.31 -13.66
N SER A 16 121.84 41.93 -14.86
CA SER A 16 121.15 40.65 -15.19
C SER A 16 119.75 40.33 -14.62
N ALA A 17 119.09 41.18 -13.82
CA ALA A 17 117.70 40.96 -13.41
C ALA A 17 116.71 41.85 -14.21
N GLN A 18 115.81 41.23 -14.97
CA GLN A 18 114.76 41.88 -15.76
C GLN A 18 113.38 41.81 -15.06
N VAL A 19 112.58 42.89 -15.13
CA VAL A 19 111.16 42.92 -14.68
C VAL A 19 110.24 43.41 -15.81
N SER A 20 109.06 42.79 -16.00
CA SER A 20 108.10 43.11 -17.08
C SER A 20 107.19 44.31 -16.74
N LYS A 21 106.78 45.04 -17.79
CA LYS A 21 105.83 46.18 -17.72
C LYS A 21 104.39 45.65 -17.62
N ASN A 22 103.54 46.26 -16.80
CA ASN A 22 102.13 45.87 -16.59
C ASN A 22 101.31 45.93 -17.89
N GLU A 23 101.16 44.80 -18.58
CA GLU A 23 100.30 44.62 -19.76
C GLU A 23 98.89 44.13 -19.40
N TRP A 24 98.55 44.02 -18.11
CA TRP A 24 97.29 43.41 -17.65
C TRP A 24 96.04 44.30 -17.81
N ASN A 25 96.18 45.53 -18.30
CA ASN A 25 95.11 46.54 -18.35
C ASN A 25 94.85 47.13 -19.75
N ALA A 26 95.12 46.39 -20.83
CA ALA A 26 94.73 46.80 -22.19
C ALA A 26 93.71 45.81 -22.79
N ASP A 27 92.52 46.35 -23.04
CA ASP A 27 91.37 45.90 -23.83
C ASP A 27 90.62 44.61 -23.44
N LEU A 28 89.34 44.82 -23.06
CA LEU A 28 88.31 43.80 -22.91
C LEU A 28 88.15 43.06 -24.24
N ASN A 29 88.22 41.73 -24.20
CA ASN A 29 88.00 40.90 -25.38
C ASN A 29 86.56 41.06 -25.88
N GLU A 30 86.35 41.87 -26.93
CA GLU A 30 85.05 42.08 -27.58
C GLU A 30 84.62 40.87 -28.43
N THR A 31 85.50 39.89 -28.63
CA THR A 31 85.12 38.57 -29.15
C THR A 31 84.59 37.75 -27.97
N GLY A 32 83.35 37.26 -28.07
CA GLY A 32 82.68 36.55 -26.97
C GLY A 32 83.48 35.34 -26.41
N MET A 33 82.93 34.63 -25.43
CA MET A 33 83.63 33.55 -24.69
C MET A 33 84.33 32.45 -25.53
N LEU A 34 84.05 32.36 -26.82
CA LEU A 34 84.63 31.39 -27.75
C LEU A 34 85.68 31.99 -28.71
N GLY A 35 85.94 33.30 -28.64
CA GLY A 35 87.00 33.96 -29.42
C GLY A 35 86.72 34.01 -30.93
N PHE A 36 85.45 33.99 -31.34
CA PHE A 36 85.06 34.09 -32.75
C PHE A 36 84.89 35.55 -33.17
N ASP A 37 85.50 35.91 -34.29
CA ASP A 37 85.26 37.19 -34.96
C ASP A 37 83.93 37.11 -35.73
N ILE A 38 82.90 37.85 -35.29
CA ILE A 38 81.61 37.88 -35.98
C ILE A 38 81.72 38.78 -37.22
N GLU A 39 81.55 38.20 -38.40
CA GLU A 39 81.50 38.95 -39.66
C GLU A 39 80.07 38.91 -40.25
N THR A 40 79.44 40.06 -40.42
CA THR A 40 78.11 40.15 -41.06
C THR A 40 78.27 40.43 -42.55
N LYS A 41 77.74 39.56 -43.41
CA LYS A 41 77.74 39.73 -44.88
C LYS A 41 76.33 39.67 -45.43
N THR A 42 76.00 40.59 -46.34
CA THR A 42 74.68 40.62 -47.00
C THR A 42 74.71 39.70 -48.22
N LEU A 43 73.76 38.78 -48.32
CA LEU A 43 73.64 37.83 -49.42
C LEU A 43 72.94 38.48 -50.62
N SER A 44 73.48 38.32 -51.83
CA SER A 44 72.77 38.62 -53.07
C SER A 44 73.12 37.61 -54.18
N SER A 45 72.48 36.44 -54.13
CA SER A 45 72.37 35.34 -55.13
C SER A 45 73.50 34.27 -55.26
N ASP A 46 73.01 33.01 -55.26
CA ASP A 46 73.47 31.71 -55.81
C ASP A 46 74.85 31.09 -55.58
N ALA A 47 75.68 31.67 -54.72
CA ALA A 47 76.73 30.93 -54.01
C ALA A 47 77.33 31.83 -52.93
N LEU A 48 77.31 31.41 -51.67
CA LEU A 48 78.11 32.11 -50.66
C LEU A 48 79.59 31.77 -50.90
N THR A 49 80.41 32.78 -51.20
CA THR A 49 81.88 32.66 -51.25
C THR A 49 82.47 33.42 -50.06
N PRO A 50 82.90 32.77 -48.97
CA PRO A 50 83.58 33.43 -47.86
C PRO A 50 85.04 33.66 -48.25
N VAL A 51 85.31 34.77 -48.94
CA VAL A 51 86.65 35.35 -49.04
C VAL A 51 86.53 36.87 -48.97
N SER A 52 87.43 37.53 -48.24
CA SER A 52 87.57 38.98 -48.24
C SER A 52 87.66 39.52 -49.68
N SER A 53 86.75 40.44 -50.04
CA SER A 53 86.39 40.92 -51.40
C SER A 53 85.49 39.98 -52.23
N ALA A 54 84.17 40.19 -52.18
CA ALA A 54 83.21 39.49 -53.02
C ALA A 54 82.32 40.49 -53.79
N ASN A 55 82.44 40.46 -55.12
CA ASN A 55 81.42 40.93 -56.06
C ASN A 55 80.84 39.68 -56.74
N ILE A 56 79.52 39.64 -56.90
CA ILE A 56 78.78 38.51 -57.46
C ILE A 56 78.60 38.72 -58.97
N VAL A 57 78.75 37.64 -59.76
CA VAL A 57 78.37 37.60 -61.18
C VAL A 57 77.16 36.68 -61.31
N ALA A 58 76.11 37.24 -61.92
CA ALA A 58 74.71 36.86 -61.80
C ALA A 58 74.17 35.86 -62.84
N GLY A 59 72.98 35.35 -62.53
CA GLY A 59 71.91 34.93 -63.44
C GLY A 59 70.84 34.27 -62.58
N GLU A 60 69.73 34.91 -62.20
CA GLU A 60 68.50 35.10 -63.00
C GLU A 60 67.59 36.14 -62.27
N GLY A 61 66.88 37.01 -63.00
CA GLY A 61 66.11 38.13 -62.44
C GLY A 61 64.73 37.80 -61.87
N GLY A 62 64.65 36.99 -60.79
CA GLY A 62 63.40 36.60 -60.10
C GLY A 62 63.19 37.26 -58.72
N SER A 63 61.96 37.17 -58.17
CA SER A 63 61.64 37.62 -56.79
C SER A 63 61.94 36.57 -55.71
N ALA A 64 62.55 35.45 -56.09
CA ALA A 64 62.93 34.33 -55.23
C ALA A 64 64.27 33.75 -55.70
N ASP A 65 65.16 33.48 -54.75
CA ASP A 65 66.50 32.93 -54.97
C ASP A 65 66.66 31.60 -54.20
N ASP A 66 67.26 30.58 -54.79
CA ASP A 66 67.42 29.25 -54.17
C ASP A 66 68.89 28.80 -54.20
N PHE A 67 69.49 28.47 -53.04
CA PHE A 67 70.85 27.93 -53.00
C PHE A 67 70.91 26.54 -52.35
N SER A 68 71.76 25.67 -52.92
CA SER A 68 71.86 24.25 -52.55
C SER A 68 73.26 23.85 -52.05
N PHE A 69 74.21 24.79 -52.07
CA PHE A 69 75.60 24.60 -51.68
C PHE A 69 76.19 25.91 -51.15
N ILE A 70 77.25 25.79 -50.36
CA ILE A 70 78.07 26.91 -49.89
C ILE A 70 79.48 26.69 -50.43
N VAL A 71 79.98 27.65 -51.21
CA VAL A 71 81.35 27.63 -51.75
C VAL A 71 82.30 28.04 -50.64
N TYR A 72 83.51 27.49 -50.57
CA TYR A 72 84.52 27.92 -49.60
C TYR A 72 85.92 27.94 -50.22
N GLY A 73 86.70 28.98 -49.91
CA GLY A 73 88.07 29.14 -50.40
C GLY A 73 89.07 28.18 -49.76
N SER A 74 90.30 28.17 -50.27
CA SER A 74 91.44 27.44 -49.69
C SER A 74 92.32 28.30 -48.76
N GLY A 75 91.81 29.48 -48.36
CA GLY A 75 92.52 30.41 -47.47
C GLY A 75 92.40 30.01 -46.00
N PRO A 76 93.20 30.61 -45.11
CA PRO A 76 93.18 30.34 -43.66
C PRO A 76 91.89 30.80 -42.95
N GLU A 77 90.97 31.46 -43.66
CA GLU A 77 89.73 32.09 -43.16
C GLU A 77 88.49 31.18 -43.24
N VAL A 78 88.64 29.89 -43.60
CA VAL A 78 87.53 28.90 -43.60
C VAL A 78 87.99 27.60 -42.97
N ALA A 79 87.71 27.46 -41.67
CA ALA A 79 88.07 26.28 -40.90
C ALA A 79 86.94 25.23 -40.93
N GLU A 80 87.25 24.00 -40.51
CA GLU A 80 86.20 23.04 -40.15
C GLU A 80 85.45 23.56 -38.92
N GLU A 81 84.16 23.26 -38.80
CA GLU A 81 83.28 23.67 -37.68
C GLU A 81 82.85 25.14 -37.66
N ASP A 82 83.07 25.90 -38.74
CA ASP A 82 82.52 27.25 -38.89
C ASP A 82 80.98 27.25 -38.83
N ILE A 83 80.41 28.22 -38.11
CA ILE A 83 78.95 28.40 -37.94
C ILE A 83 78.49 29.61 -38.74
N LEU A 84 77.46 29.40 -39.56
CA LEU A 84 76.85 30.39 -40.42
C LEU A 84 75.40 30.64 -40.00
N PHE A 85 75.03 31.91 -39.88
CA PHE A 85 73.69 32.36 -39.57
C PHE A 85 73.07 32.99 -40.81
N PHE A 86 71.94 32.47 -41.26
CA PHE A 86 71.24 32.92 -42.45
C PHE A 86 69.90 33.54 -42.08
N TYR A 87 69.72 34.82 -42.42
CA TYR A 87 68.45 35.54 -42.38
C TYR A 87 68.06 35.94 -43.79
N LYS A 88 66.76 36.05 -44.09
CA LYS A 88 66.35 36.72 -45.33
C LYS A 88 66.22 38.24 -45.14
N GLY A 89 66.56 38.96 -46.20
CA GLY A 89 66.18 40.37 -46.36
C GLY A 89 64.75 40.51 -46.87
N SER A 90 64.56 41.37 -47.88
CA SER A 90 63.26 41.62 -48.51
C SER A 90 62.81 40.51 -49.47
N GLN A 91 63.73 39.68 -49.95
CA GLN A 91 63.47 38.61 -50.93
C GLN A 91 63.16 37.28 -50.24
N VAL A 92 62.48 36.38 -50.97
CA VAL A 92 62.26 34.99 -50.52
C VAL A 92 63.49 34.19 -50.91
N ILE A 93 64.12 33.54 -49.93
CA ILE A 93 65.32 32.71 -50.18
C ILE A 93 65.04 31.29 -49.71
N THR A 94 65.13 30.30 -50.59
CA THR A 94 65.02 28.88 -50.22
C THR A 94 66.39 28.24 -50.11
N VAL A 95 66.69 27.69 -48.94
CA VAL A 95 67.85 26.82 -48.75
C VAL A 95 67.42 25.40 -49.08
N THR A 96 68.04 24.82 -50.09
CA THR A 96 67.66 23.49 -50.58
C THR A 96 68.41 22.41 -49.83
N HIS A 97 67.68 21.44 -49.28
CA HIS A 97 68.29 20.23 -48.72
C HIS A 97 68.89 19.40 -49.87
N ASN A 98 70.21 19.22 -49.86
CA ASN A 98 70.94 18.55 -50.93
C ASN A 98 71.87 17.47 -50.36
N THR A 99 71.71 16.25 -50.85
CA THR A 99 72.54 15.09 -50.52
C THR A 99 73.36 14.58 -51.72
N GLY A 100 73.30 15.27 -52.85
CA GLY A 100 74.06 14.96 -54.08
C GLY A 100 75.56 15.22 -53.95
N GLY A 101 76.31 15.14 -55.06
CA GLY A 101 77.74 15.49 -55.05
C GLY A 101 77.94 17.01 -55.06
N ALA A 102 78.68 17.55 -54.10
CA ALA A 102 79.04 18.97 -54.12
C ALA A 102 80.04 19.26 -55.26
N PRO A 103 79.95 20.41 -55.96
CA PRO A 103 80.99 20.89 -56.86
C PRO A 103 82.35 21.04 -56.15
N SER A 104 83.44 21.09 -56.93
CA SER A 104 84.78 21.34 -56.40
C SER A 104 84.79 22.60 -55.52
N ASN A 105 85.38 22.51 -54.33
CA ASN A 105 85.49 23.61 -53.35
C ASN A 105 84.13 24.14 -52.84
N SER A 106 83.10 23.29 -52.80
CA SER A 106 81.77 23.60 -52.26
C SER A 106 81.31 22.51 -51.30
N GLY A 107 80.40 22.87 -50.40
CA GLY A 107 79.77 21.94 -49.48
C GLY A 107 78.26 21.89 -49.64
N ASN A 108 77.69 20.69 -49.58
CA ASN A 108 76.24 20.51 -49.64
C ASN A 108 75.57 21.00 -48.35
N ILE A 109 74.30 21.37 -48.45
CA ILE A 109 73.51 21.77 -47.28
C ILE A 109 72.55 20.66 -46.89
N GLN A 110 72.66 20.18 -45.66
CA GLN A 110 71.77 19.16 -45.08
C GLN A 110 70.96 19.76 -43.94
N LEU A 111 69.70 20.01 -44.23
CA LEU A 111 68.70 20.52 -43.29
C LEU A 111 68.07 19.40 -42.45
N LEU A 112 67.70 19.73 -41.21
CA LEU A 112 66.97 18.86 -40.29
C LEU A 112 65.58 18.52 -40.86
N GLY A 113 65.22 17.24 -40.84
CA GLY A 113 63.97 16.73 -41.40
C GLY A 113 64.01 16.45 -42.91
N GLY A 114 65.14 16.66 -43.59
CA GLY A 114 65.33 16.24 -44.99
C GLY A 114 64.60 17.08 -46.03
N ALA A 115 64.05 18.24 -45.65
CA ALA A 115 63.27 19.12 -46.52
C ALA A 115 63.93 20.50 -46.66
N SER A 116 63.84 21.09 -47.86
CA SER A 116 64.25 22.48 -48.14
C SER A 116 63.51 23.48 -47.26
N LYS A 117 64.17 24.56 -46.85
CA LYS A 117 63.60 25.58 -45.95
C LYS A 117 63.71 26.97 -46.54
N VAL A 118 62.63 27.72 -46.49
CA VAL A 118 62.64 29.16 -46.77
C VAL A 118 63.17 29.89 -45.55
N LEU A 119 64.11 30.81 -45.74
CA LEU A 119 64.68 31.62 -44.66
C LEU A 119 63.62 32.54 -44.03
N ASP A 120 63.76 32.80 -42.72
CA ASP A 120 62.90 33.71 -41.97
C ASP A 120 63.60 35.07 -41.76
N THR A 121 62.83 36.15 -41.57
CA THR A 121 63.38 37.50 -41.32
C THR A 121 63.91 37.68 -39.91
N ASN A 122 63.38 36.93 -38.94
CA ASN A 122 63.65 37.09 -37.51
C ASN A 122 64.35 35.86 -36.92
N LEU A 123 64.13 34.67 -37.49
CA LEU A 123 64.76 33.43 -37.04
C LEU A 123 65.87 33.00 -38.02
N PRO A 124 67.13 32.87 -37.57
CA PRO A 124 68.18 32.41 -38.45
C PRO A 124 68.02 30.92 -38.77
N LEU A 125 68.31 30.54 -40.00
CA LEU A 125 68.81 29.20 -40.27
C LEU A 125 70.28 29.16 -39.85
N ILE A 126 70.63 28.21 -38.97
CA ILE A 126 71.98 28.08 -38.44
C ILE A 126 72.59 26.81 -39.00
N LEU A 127 73.70 26.96 -39.72
CA LEU A 127 74.43 25.86 -40.34
C LEU A 127 75.83 25.76 -39.77
N GLN A 128 76.32 24.54 -39.52
CA GLN A 128 77.69 24.28 -39.12
C GLN A 128 78.39 23.40 -40.15
N ARG A 129 79.61 23.76 -40.52
CA ARG A 129 80.41 23.00 -41.48
C ARG A 129 81.07 21.80 -40.80
N LYS A 130 80.95 20.62 -41.41
CA LYS A 130 81.73 19.43 -41.06
C LYS A 130 82.23 18.75 -42.33
N GLY A 131 83.54 18.68 -42.52
CA GLY A 131 84.15 18.32 -43.80
C GLY A 131 83.62 19.16 -44.97
N ASN A 132 82.94 18.50 -45.92
CA ASN A 132 82.37 19.10 -47.13
C ASN A 132 80.83 19.27 -47.04
N VAL A 133 80.24 19.29 -45.84
CA VAL A 133 78.79 19.42 -45.66
C VAL A 133 78.47 20.45 -44.58
N PHE A 134 77.42 21.23 -44.81
CA PHE A 134 76.84 22.17 -43.86
C PHE A 134 75.56 21.59 -43.29
N TYR A 135 75.55 21.31 -41.98
CA TYR A 135 74.40 20.73 -41.30
C TYR A 135 73.61 21.81 -40.58
N GLU A 136 72.28 21.77 -40.69
CA GLU A 136 71.43 22.55 -39.79
C GLU A 136 71.51 21.98 -38.38
N ILE A 137 71.74 22.86 -37.40
CA ILE A 137 71.99 22.43 -36.02
C ILE A 137 70.83 22.75 -35.05
N ILE A 138 69.80 23.50 -35.49
CA ILE A 138 68.61 23.84 -34.68
C ILE A 138 67.35 23.80 -35.56
N SER A 139 66.32 23.04 -35.17
CA SER A 139 65.03 22.99 -35.88
C SER A 139 64.04 24.05 -35.37
N SER A 140 63.41 24.80 -36.28
CA SER A 140 62.47 25.89 -35.97
C SER A 140 60.97 25.54 -36.02
N ALA A 141 60.57 24.27 -36.15
CA ALA A 141 59.16 23.87 -36.31
C ALA A 141 58.60 23.07 -35.11
N GLY A 142 57.59 23.61 -34.42
CA GLY A 142 56.77 22.88 -33.43
C GLY A 142 55.49 22.31 -34.08
N THR A 143 55.04 21.13 -33.64
CA THR A 143 53.82 20.47 -34.15
C THR A 143 52.55 21.27 -33.76
N THR A 144 51.71 21.67 -34.72
CA THR A 144 50.48 22.44 -34.49
C THR A 144 49.23 21.69 -34.99
N VAL A 145 48.11 21.86 -34.28
CA VAL A 145 46.78 21.34 -34.65
C VAL A 145 46.00 22.49 -35.30
N THR A 146 45.44 22.28 -36.49
CA THR A 146 44.70 23.32 -37.25
C THR A 146 43.22 22.95 -37.41
N ALA A 147 42.36 23.93 -37.70
CA ALA A 147 40.91 23.75 -37.82
C ALA A 147 40.48 22.75 -38.93
N ALA A 148 41.33 22.51 -39.93
CA ALA A 148 41.08 21.55 -41.01
C ALA A 148 41.80 20.21 -40.82
N SER A 149 42.64 20.08 -39.80
CA SER A 149 43.42 18.85 -39.58
C SER A 149 42.58 17.78 -38.88
N THR A 150 42.69 16.53 -39.34
CA THR A 150 42.28 15.36 -38.57
C THR A 150 43.51 14.83 -37.85
N THR A 151 43.51 14.90 -36.51
CA THR A 151 44.64 14.44 -35.68
C THR A 151 44.13 13.39 -34.69
N THR A 152 44.81 12.24 -34.60
CA THR A 152 44.51 11.24 -33.58
C THR A 152 45.40 11.48 -32.36
N PHE A 153 44.82 11.82 -31.22
CA PHE A 153 45.55 11.98 -29.96
C PHE A 153 45.53 10.67 -29.17
N THR A 154 46.60 9.87 -29.28
CA THR A 154 46.76 8.66 -28.44
C THR A 154 47.40 9.02 -27.10
N ASN A 155 46.86 8.46 -26.01
CA ASN A 155 47.38 8.65 -24.65
C ASN A 155 47.54 10.12 -24.26
N LYS A 156 46.54 10.94 -24.61
CA LYS A 156 46.44 12.32 -24.19
C LYS A 156 45.16 12.48 -23.37
N THR A 157 45.27 13.24 -22.29
CA THR A 157 44.12 13.76 -21.55
C THR A 157 43.73 15.08 -22.21
N ILE A 158 42.44 15.24 -22.56
CA ILE A 158 41.90 16.56 -22.90
C ILE A 158 41.50 17.19 -21.57
N ASP A 159 42.18 18.26 -21.18
CA ASP A 159 41.75 19.08 -20.05
C ASP A 159 40.61 19.98 -20.51
N ALA A 160 39.39 19.61 -20.15
CA ALA A 160 38.19 20.40 -20.39
C ALA A 160 37.83 21.30 -19.18
N ASP A 161 38.45 21.05 -18.03
CA ASP A 161 38.19 21.80 -16.79
C ASP A 161 38.96 23.13 -16.78
N GLY A 162 40.11 23.19 -17.46
CA GLY A 162 40.91 24.40 -17.68
C GLY A 162 40.62 25.11 -19.00
N THR A 163 39.94 26.27 -18.94
CA THR A 163 39.82 27.28 -20.01
C THR A 163 39.51 26.78 -21.44
N GLY A 164 38.22 26.71 -21.78
CA GLY A 164 37.75 26.95 -23.16
C GLY A 164 37.69 25.76 -24.12
N ASN A 165 38.15 24.57 -23.72
CA ASN A 165 37.98 23.37 -24.53
C ASN A 165 36.55 22.83 -24.39
N SER A 166 35.68 23.18 -25.34
CA SER A 166 34.33 22.63 -25.43
C SER A 166 34.30 21.47 -26.42
N ILE A 167 33.94 20.28 -25.96
CA ILE A 167 33.67 19.13 -26.83
C ILE A 167 32.17 19.08 -27.09
N THR A 168 31.72 19.70 -28.17
CA THR A 168 30.29 19.90 -28.47
C THR A 168 29.68 18.79 -29.34
N ASN A 169 30.50 17.86 -29.84
CA ASN A 169 30.14 16.90 -30.88
C ASN A 169 30.45 15.44 -30.49
N ILE A 170 30.34 15.10 -29.21
CA ILE A 170 30.44 13.69 -28.78
C ILE A 170 29.16 12.96 -29.17
N GLU A 171 29.26 11.99 -30.08
CA GLU A 171 28.16 11.08 -30.38
C GLU A 171 28.14 9.91 -29.39
N ASN A 172 26.98 9.27 -29.21
CA ASN A 172 26.85 8.10 -28.34
C ASN A 172 27.84 6.98 -28.70
N ALA A 173 28.13 6.80 -29.99
CA ALA A 173 29.11 5.81 -30.47
C ALA A 173 30.56 6.13 -30.06
N ASN A 174 30.87 7.38 -29.70
CA ASN A 174 32.19 7.77 -29.21
C ASN A 174 32.36 7.52 -27.70
N ILE A 175 31.26 7.33 -26.96
CA ILE A 175 31.30 6.89 -25.57
C ILE A 175 31.59 5.39 -25.57
N LYS A 176 32.72 5.00 -24.99
CA LYS A 176 33.07 3.59 -24.85
C LYS A 176 32.02 2.89 -23.98
N ALA A 177 31.61 1.67 -24.35
CA ALA A 177 30.65 0.89 -23.55
C ALA A 177 31.09 0.66 -22.09
N SER A 178 32.40 0.73 -21.80
CA SER A 178 32.98 0.64 -20.46
C SER A 178 33.23 2.00 -19.81
N ALA A 179 32.72 3.11 -20.36
CA ALA A 179 32.85 4.42 -19.76
C ALA A 179 32.01 4.45 -18.47
N GLY A 180 32.67 4.64 -17.32
CA GLY A 180 32.00 4.86 -16.04
C GLY A 180 31.49 6.29 -15.96
N ILE A 181 30.35 6.57 -16.59
CA ILE A 181 29.68 7.87 -16.49
C ILE A 181 28.88 7.88 -15.19
N ASP A 182 29.31 8.67 -14.21
CA ASP A 182 28.56 8.88 -12.97
C ASP A 182 27.16 9.44 -13.29
N ALA A 183 26.11 8.93 -12.65
CA ALA A 183 24.73 9.37 -12.90
C ALA A 183 24.53 10.87 -12.65
N SER A 184 25.31 11.47 -11.74
CA SER A 184 25.31 12.91 -11.47
C SER A 184 25.73 13.75 -12.69
N LYS A 185 26.44 13.16 -13.66
CA LYS A 185 26.88 13.84 -14.88
C LYS A 185 25.85 13.75 -16.03
N ILE A 186 24.77 12.99 -15.86
CA ILE A 186 23.75 12.76 -16.91
C ILE A 186 22.57 13.75 -16.79
N ALA A 187 22.45 14.46 -15.66
CA ALA A 187 21.40 15.44 -15.39
C ALA A 187 21.96 16.71 -14.72
N ASP A 188 21.23 17.29 -13.75
CA ASP A 188 21.60 18.48 -12.98
C ASP A 188 22.40 18.16 -11.70
N ALA A 189 23.06 17.00 -11.67
CA ALA A 189 23.75 16.42 -10.51
C ALA A 189 22.88 16.11 -9.29
N SER A 190 21.55 16.24 -9.37
CA SER A 190 20.65 15.84 -8.27
C SER A 190 20.46 14.32 -8.16
N VAL A 191 20.74 13.58 -9.24
CA VAL A 191 20.59 12.12 -9.29
C VAL A 191 21.91 11.45 -8.93
N SER A 192 21.93 10.72 -7.82
CA SER A 192 23.04 9.85 -7.44
C SER A 192 23.04 8.53 -8.20
N ASP A 193 24.19 7.83 -8.24
CA ASP A 193 24.27 6.48 -8.80
C ASP A 193 23.28 5.52 -8.12
N ALA A 194 23.05 5.70 -6.82
CA ALA A 194 22.10 4.89 -6.06
C ALA A 194 20.65 5.14 -6.49
N GLU A 195 20.27 6.39 -6.77
CA GLU A 195 18.93 6.72 -7.28
C GLU A 195 18.74 6.21 -8.71
N PHE A 196 19.75 6.36 -9.57
CA PHE A 196 19.71 5.84 -10.92
C PHE A 196 19.66 4.30 -10.95
N GLN A 197 20.40 3.62 -10.07
CA GLN A 197 20.32 2.16 -9.90
C GLN A 197 18.95 1.66 -9.45
N ARG A 198 18.12 2.48 -8.77
CA ARG A 198 16.72 2.09 -8.46
C ARG A 198 15.84 2.02 -9.71
N LEU A 199 16.28 2.60 -10.83
CA LEU A 199 15.65 2.46 -12.13
C LEU A 199 16.12 1.19 -12.86
N ASP A 200 17.06 0.41 -12.29
CA ASP A 200 17.44 -0.88 -12.84
C ASP A 200 16.23 -1.84 -12.86
N GLY A 201 16.04 -2.54 -13.97
CA GLY A 201 14.87 -3.40 -14.20
C GLY A 201 13.61 -2.70 -14.71
N VAL A 202 13.65 -1.39 -14.98
CA VAL A 202 12.60 -0.68 -15.70
C VAL A 202 12.60 -1.14 -17.17
N SER A 203 11.53 -1.82 -17.60
CA SER A 203 11.40 -2.44 -18.93
C SER A 203 10.54 -1.62 -19.92
N SER A 204 9.98 -0.51 -19.46
CA SER A 204 9.13 0.42 -20.22
C SER A 204 9.24 1.82 -19.60
N ASP A 205 8.54 2.82 -20.13
CA ASP A 205 8.44 4.13 -19.48
C ASP A 205 8.04 4.00 -18.00
N ILE A 206 8.77 4.71 -17.12
CA ILE A 206 8.58 4.66 -15.65
C ILE A 206 7.12 4.97 -15.29
N GLN A 207 6.51 5.93 -15.99
CA GLN A 207 5.10 6.28 -15.79
C GLN A 207 4.18 5.07 -16.00
N GLY A 208 4.41 4.28 -17.07
CA GLY A 208 3.61 3.09 -17.34
C GLY A 208 3.74 2.00 -16.27
N GLN A 209 4.94 1.82 -15.69
CA GLN A 209 5.14 0.87 -14.59
C GLN A 209 4.48 1.34 -13.28
N ILE A 210 4.49 2.65 -13.00
CA ILE A 210 3.81 3.25 -11.85
C ILE A 210 2.30 3.10 -12.01
N ASP A 211 1.75 3.42 -13.18
CA ASP A 211 0.33 3.31 -13.48
C ASP A 211 -0.16 1.86 -13.34
N ALA A 212 0.63 0.89 -13.81
CA ALA A 212 0.31 -0.53 -13.66
C ALA A 212 0.29 -0.99 -12.19
N LYS A 213 1.27 -0.57 -11.38
CA LYS A 213 1.30 -0.89 -9.94
C LYS A 213 0.15 -0.23 -9.18
N GLN A 214 -0.17 1.02 -9.50
CA GLN A 214 -1.31 1.73 -8.91
C GLN A 214 -2.63 1.02 -9.24
N ALA A 215 -2.80 0.54 -10.48
CA ALA A 215 -3.98 -0.22 -10.88
C ALA A 215 -4.14 -1.54 -10.09
N THR A 216 -3.05 -2.15 -9.62
CA THR A 216 -3.08 -3.38 -8.81
C THR A 216 -3.27 -3.14 -7.30
N LEU A 217 -3.07 -1.93 -6.80
CA LEU A 217 -3.21 -1.58 -5.39
C LEU A 217 -4.60 -1.02 -5.09
N THR A 218 -5.53 -1.88 -4.65
CA THR A 218 -6.76 -1.44 -3.97
C THR A 218 -6.43 -1.07 -2.52
N PHE A 219 -6.32 0.22 -2.20
CA PHE A 219 -6.21 0.66 -0.81
C PHE A 219 -7.50 0.32 -0.06
N GLY A 220 -7.37 -0.30 1.13
CA GLY A 220 -8.44 -0.27 2.12
C GLY A 220 -8.72 1.17 2.58
N ILE A 221 -9.87 1.39 3.21
CA ILE A 221 -10.26 2.68 3.81
C ILE A 221 -9.46 2.93 5.09
N SER A 222 -8.54 3.91 5.08
CA SER A 222 -7.84 4.41 6.28
C SER A 222 -8.73 5.35 7.11
N ASN A 223 -8.34 5.65 8.35
CA ASN A 223 -9.05 6.60 9.22
C ASN A 223 -9.16 7.97 8.52
N THR A 224 -10.37 8.57 8.48
CA THR A 224 -10.77 9.77 7.72
C THR A 224 -10.98 9.61 6.20
N ASN A 225 -10.75 8.44 5.61
CA ASN A 225 -11.10 8.18 4.21
C ASN A 225 -12.57 7.80 4.08
N VAL A 226 -13.23 8.37 3.05
CA VAL A 226 -14.62 8.02 2.69
C VAL A 226 -14.59 6.78 1.79
N THR A 227 -15.42 5.79 2.11
CA THR A 227 -15.69 4.65 1.23
C THR A 227 -16.20 5.15 -0.12
N LYS A 228 -15.46 4.87 -1.20
CA LYS A 228 -15.95 5.12 -2.56
C LYS A 228 -16.89 3.97 -2.93
N CYS A 229 -18.18 4.18 -2.69
CA CYS A 229 -19.22 3.26 -3.10
C CYS A 229 -19.37 3.29 -4.64
N GLY A 230 -19.38 2.12 -5.28
CA GLY A 230 -19.65 1.99 -6.72
C GLY A 230 -21.14 2.24 -7.04
N THR A 231 -21.52 2.15 -8.31
CA THR A 231 -22.91 2.39 -8.77
C THR A 231 -23.96 1.42 -8.22
N GLY A 232 -23.55 0.36 -7.53
CA GLY A 232 -24.43 -0.61 -6.87
C GLY A 232 -24.80 -0.26 -5.43
N ILE A 233 -24.43 0.93 -4.96
CA ILE A 233 -24.85 1.49 -3.68
C ILE A 233 -25.43 2.87 -4.00
N VAL A 234 -26.75 2.98 -3.93
CA VAL A 234 -27.51 4.21 -4.15
C VAL A 234 -27.84 4.89 -2.83
N ASP A 235 -28.29 6.15 -2.92
CA ASP A 235 -28.81 6.89 -1.78
C ASP A 235 -29.90 6.05 -1.06
N ASP A 236 -29.85 6.06 0.28
CA ASP A 236 -30.75 5.31 1.18
C ASP A 236 -30.60 3.77 1.19
N ASP A 237 -29.55 3.22 0.57
CA ASP A 237 -29.22 1.81 0.72
C ASP A 237 -28.62 1.48 2.09
N PHE A 238 -29.01 0.31 2.61
CA PHE A 238 -28.26 -0.38 3.65
C PHE A 238 -27.08 -1.12 3.03
N ILE A 239 -25.98 -1.27 3.76
CA ILE A 239 -24.79 -1.93 3.23
C ILE A 239 -24.71 -3.37 3.75
N ARG A 240 -24.63 -4.33 2.83
CA ARG A 240 -24.23 -5.70 3.15
C ARG A 240 -22.80 -5.95 2.69
N ILE A 241 -22.03 -6.63 3.53
CA ILE A 241 -20.70 -7.12 3.14
C ILE A 241 -20.91 -8.44 2.37
N ASP A 242 -20.62 -8.41 1.08
CA ASP A 242 -20.60 -9.61 0.23
C ASP A 242 -19.14 -10.03 -0.02
N GLY A 243 -18.65 -10.88 0.88
CA GLY A 243 -17.29 -11.38 0.87
C GLY A 243 -16.25 -10.27 0.98
N THR A 244 -15.62 -9.94 -0.14
CA THR A 244 -14.59 -8.90 -0.25
C THR A 244 -15.13 -7.57 -0.78
N THR A 245 -16.45 -7.46 -0.98
CA THR A 245 -17.11 -6.27 -1.56
C THR A 245 -18.24 -5.77 -0.67
N MET A 246 -18.70 -4.54 -0.95
CA MET A 246 -19.89 -3.94 -0.35
C MET A 246 -20.96 -3.81 -1.43
N GLU A 247 -22.18 -4.18 -1.09
CA GLU A 247 -23.36 -3.97 -1.92
C GLU A 247 -24.40 -3.12 -1.17
N GLY A 248 -25.13 -2.29 -1.92
CA GLY A 248 -26.27 -1.55 -1.41
C GLY A 248 -27.52 -2.41 -1.47
N ARG A 249 -28.33 -2.38 -0.42
CA ARG A 249 -29.56 -3.14 -0.25
C ARG A 249 -30.66 -2.21 0.20
N SER A 250 -31.79 -2.22 -0.50
CA SER A 250 -32.99 -1.51 -0.07
C SER A 250 -33.54 -2.07 1.25
N ALA A 251 -34.40 -1.31 1.91
CA ALA A 251 -35.09 -1.76 3.13
C ALA A 251 -35.82 -3.12 2.92
N SER A 252 -36.45 -3.33 1.76
CA SER A 252 -37.11 -4.60 1.39
C SER A 252 -36.12 -5.76 1.24
N GLU A 253 -34.93 -5.46 0.75
CA GLU A 253 -33.86 -6.44 0.58
C GLU A 253 -33.18 -6.80 1.90
N VAL A 254 -33.01 -5.83 2.80
CA VAL A 254 -32.55 -6.10 4.18
C VAL A 254 -33.55 -6.94 4.94
N LEU A 255 -34.84 -6.66 4.81
CA LEU A 255 -35.89 -7.48 5.42
C LEU A 255 -35.82 -8.93 4.93
N SER A 256 -35.52 -9.10 3.63
CA SER A 256 -35.21 -10.38 3.00
C SER A 256 -33.89 -11.01 3.50
N ASP A 257 -32.90 -10.21 3.90
CA ASP A 257 -31.60 -10.72 4.37
C ASP A 257 -31.62 -11.17 5.83
N ILE A 258 -32.24 -10.38 6.70
CA ILE A 258 -32.28 -10.65 8.15
C ILE A 258 -33.40 -11.63 8.53
N GLY A 259 -34.14 -12.15 7.55
CA GLY A 259 -35.25 -13.08 7.76
C GLY A 259 -36.44 -12.45 8.49
N ALA A 260 -36.65 -11.13 8.36
CA ALA A 260 -37.78 -10.42 8.96
C ALA A 260 -39.00 -10.40 8.02
N SER A 261 -40.22 -10.49 8.56
CA SER A 261 -41.46 -10.39 7.79
C SER A 261 -41.79 -8.94 7.45
N ALA A 262 -42.23 -8.69 6.20
CA ALA A 262 -42.51 -7.36 5.68
C ALA A 262 -43.78 -6.67 6.21
N THR A 263 -44.61 -7.36 6.99
CA THR A 263 -45.86 -6.82 7.53
C THR A 263 -46.27 -7.66 8.74
N ALA A 264 -46.96 -7.02 9.70
CA ALA A 264 -47.47 -7.62 10.92
C ALA A 264 -48.18 -8.97 10.65
N GLY A 265 -47.72 -10.03 11.33
CA GLY A 265 -48.26 -11.38 11.19
C GLY A 265 -47.26 -12.35 10.57
N ASN A 266 -46.18 -12.67 11.28
CA ASN A 266 -45.41 -13.87 10.97
C ASN A 266 -46.23 -15.09 11.44
N GLY A 267 -46.93 -15.75 10.52
CA GLY A 267 -47.70 -16.98 10.80
C GLY A 267 -46.84 -18.21 11.16
N SER A 268 -45.50 -18.08 11.14
CA SER A 268 -44.52 -19.14 11.40
C SER A 268 -43.71 -18.92 12.68
N LEU A 269 -44.20 -18.07 13.59
CA LEU A 269 -43.56 -17.78 14.86
C LEU A 269 -43.76 -18.98 15.82
N VAL A 270 -42.90 -20.00 15.69
CA VAL A 270 -42.94 -21.27 16.47
C VAL A 270 -42.56 -21.05 17.93
N THR A 271 -41.70 -20.07 18.17
CA THR A 271 -41.37 -19.58 19.50
C THR A 271 -41.39 -18.07 19.42
N VAL A 272 -42.45 -17.50 19.94
CA VAL A 272 -42.36 -16.16 20.50
C VAL A 272 -41.59 -16.29 21.81
N GLY A 273 -40.73 -15.32 22.11
CA GLY A 273 -40.33 -15.12 23.50
C GLY A 273 -41.54 -14.77 24.37
N ALA A 274 -41.30 -14.17 25.52
CA ALA A 274 -42.40 -13.56 26.26
C ALA A 274 -43.16 -12.57 25.36
N LEU A 275 -44.47 -12.78 25.21
CA LEU A 275 -45.34 -11.82 24.53
C LEU A 275 -45.84 -10.82 25.58
N ASP A 276 -44.94 -9.94 26.02
CA ASP A 276 -45.22 -8.97 27.08
C ASP A 276 -46.18 -7.86 26.65
N SER A 277 -46.40 -7.72 25.33
CA SER A 277 -47.37 -6.81 24.75
C SER A 277 -47.97 -7.42 23.49
N GLY A 278 -49.27 -7.23 23.31
CA GLY A 278 -50.00 -7.81 22.19
C GLY A 278 -51.43 -8.08 22.59
N SER A 279 -52.33 -7.98 21.63
CA SER A 279 -53.69 -8.48 21.79
C SER A 279 -53.85 -9.70 20.91
N ILE A 280 -54.47 -10.73 21.48
CA ILE A 280 -55.07 -11.79 20.68
C ILE A 280 -56.38 -11.19 20.17
N THR A 281 -56.34 -10.65 18.95
CA THR A 281 -57.48 -9.96 18.35
C THR A 281 -58.40 -10.95 17.62
N SER A 282 -59.52 -10.44 17.14
CA SER A 282 -60.39 -11.16 16.22
C SER A 282 -59.58 -11.71 15.04
N GLY A 283 -59.69 -13.02 14.81
CA GLY A 283 -58.96 -13.72 13.74
C GLY A 283 -57.79 -14.57 14.21
N PHE A 284 -57.41 -14.55 15.50
CA PHE A 284 -56.36 -15.42 16.03
C PHE A 284 -56.76 -16.91 16.10
N GLY A 285 -58.07 -17.20 16.17
CA GLY A 285 -58.60 -18.56 16.24
C GLY A 285 -58.62 -19.14 17.66
N SER A 286 -58.58 -20.47 17.77
CA SER A 286 -58.62 -21.19 19.05
C SER A 286 -57.28 -21.11 19.77
N ILE A 287 -57.32 -20.90 21.08
CA ILE A 287 -56.14 -20.99 21.94
C ILE A 287 -56.08 -22.41 22.51
N ASN A 288 -55.08 -23.18 22.08
CA ASN A 288 -54.77 -24.49 22.66
C ASN A 288 -53.49 -24.37 23.48
N ASN A 289 -53.61 -24.43 24.81
CA ASN A 289 -52.47 -24.41 25.73
C ASN A 289 -52.01 -25.82 26.15
N GLY A 290 -52.55 -26.88 25.53
CA GLY A 290 -52.28 -28.27 25.89
C GLY A 290 -52.68 -28.57 27.34
N SER A 291 -51.71 -29.02 28.14
CA SER A 291 -51.88 -29.29 29.58
C SER A 291 -51.39 -28.15 30.48
N SER A 292 -50.97 -27.02 29.90
CA SER A 292 -50.52 -25.86 30.67
C SER A 292 -51.71 -25.12 31.29
N THR A 293 -51.44 -24.20 32.22
CA THR A 293 -52.46 -23.31 32.75
C THR A 293 -52.57 -22.05 31.89
N ILE A 294 -53.78 -21.54 31.70
CA ILE A 294 -53.97 -20.13 31.37
C ILE A 294 -54.15 -19.41 32.70
N THR A 295 -53.14 -18.64 33.10
CA THR A 295 -53.18 -17.86 34.34
C THR A 295 -53.56 -16.43 34.01
N THR A 296 -54.72 -15.98 34.50
CA THR A 296 -55.16 -14.59 34.40
C THR A 296 -55.17 -13.94 35.78
N THR A 297 -54.60 -12.76 35.92
CA THR A 297 -54.69 -11.95 37.16
C THR A 297 -55.89 -11.00 37.15
N GLY A 298 -56.44 -10.71 35.97
CA GLY A 298 -57.64 -9.90 35.78
C GLY A 298 -58.91 -10.72 35.54
N ALA A 299 -60.00 -10.03 35.23
CA ALA A 299 -61.28 -10.66 34.88
C ALA A 299 -61.19 -11.40 33.55
N LEU A 300 -61.80 -12.58 33.49
CA LEU A 300 -62.00 -13.32 32.25
C LEU A 300 -63.39 -12.98 31.68
N ALA A 301 -63.42 -12.31 30.53
CA ALA A 301 -64.65 -12.13 29.76
C ALA A 301 -64.75 -13.27 28.74
N SER A 302 -65.42 -14.35 29.13
CA SER A 302 -65.66 -15.50 28.26
C SER A 302 -67.13 -15.57 27.83
N GLY A 303 -67.38 -16.31 26.76
CA GLY A 303 -68.71 -16.85 26.50
C GLY A 303 -69.04 -17.98 27.48
N ALA A 304 -69.63 -19.06 26.98
CA ALA A 304 -69.87 -20.24 27.79
C ALA A 304 -68.55 -20.88 28.26
N ILE A 305 -68.50 -21.31 29.52
CA ILE A 305 -67.42 -22.12 30.08
C ILE A 305 -67.85 -23.57 30.01
N THR A 306 -67.09 -24.41 29.32
CA THR A 306 -67.31 -25.86 29.25
C THR A 306 -66.12 -26.56 29.90
N THR A 307 -66.38 -27.33 30.96
CA THR A 307 -65.36 -28.13 31.65
C THR A 307 -65.66 -29.61 31.49
N SER A 308 -64.64 -30.43 31.23
CA SER A 308 -64.77 -31.90 31.25
C SER A 308 -64.67 -32.50 32.66
N GLY A 309 -64.38 -31.64 33.66
CA GLY A 309 -64.26 -32.00 35.07
C GLY A 309 -64.89 -30.92 35.95
N THR A 310 -64.41 -30.83 37.18
CA THR A 310 -64.93 -29.89 38.17
C THR A 310 -64.56 -28.44 37.86
N LEU A 311 -65.51 -27.54 38.07
CA LEU A 311 -65.26 -26.11 38.13
C LEU A 311 -65.12 -25.70 39.60
N THR A 312 -63.91 -25.33 40.03
CA THR A 312 -63.65 -24.86 41.40
C THR A 312 -63.71 -23.33 41.44
N MET A 313 -64.64 -22.78 42.22
CA MET A 313 -64.85 -21.33 42.33
C MET A 313 -64.24 -20.71 43.60
N GLY A 314 -63.70 -21.49 44.55
CA GLY A 314 -63.20 -20.96 45.83
C GLY A 314 -64.28 -20.17 46.58
N ASP A 315 -63.92 -19.02 47.17
CA ASP A 315 -64.83 -18.13 47.90
C ASP A 315 -65.62 -17.16 46.98
N ASN A 316 -65.63 -17.40 45.67
CA ASN A 316 -66.29 -16.50 44.72
C ASN A 316 -67.82 -16.65 44.75
N ILE A 317 -68.52 -15.53 44.56
CA ILE A 317 -69.98 -15.48 44.42
C ILE A 317 -70.36 -15.63 42.95
N ILE A 318 -71.21 -16.60 42.64
CA ILE A 318 -71.82 -16.73 41.31
C ILE A 318 -73.13 -15.96 41.32
N THR A 319 -73.28 -14.98 40.42
CA THR A 319 -74.49 -14.16 40.30
C THR A 319 -75.18 -14.39 38.95
N GLY A 320 -76.48 -14.11 38.85
CA GLY A 320 -77.22 -14.21 37.58
C GLY A 320 -77.47 -15.64 37.10
N ILE A 321 -77.39 -16.65 37.98
CA ILE A 321 -77.70 -18.05 37.65
C ILE A 321 -79.19 -18.15 37.29
N LYS A 322 -79.50 -18.60 36.07
CA LYS A 322 -80.89 -18.86 35.65
C LYS A 322 -81.42 -20.20 36.19
N SER A 323 -80.58 -21.24 36.18
CA SER A 323 -80.90 -22.57 36.66
C SER A 323 -79.60 -23.30 36.98
N LEU A 324 -79.61 -24.09 38.06
CA LEU A 324 -78.62 -25.10 38.36
C LEU A 324 -79.29 -26.44 38.10
N ASP A 325 -78.76 -27.22 37.17
CA ASP A 325 -79.22 -28.59 36.94
C ASP A 325 -78.51 -29.50 37.94
N MET A 326 -79.25 -29.95 38.95
CA MET A 326 -78.74 -30.91 39.94
C MET A 326 -79.17 -32.30 39.50
N ASP A 327 -78.26 -33.26 39.59
CA ASP A 327 -78.57 -34.65 39.26
C ASP A 327 -79.57 -35.23 40.28
N VAL A 328 -80.52 -36.05 39.81
CA VAL A 328 -81.61 -36.61 40.64
C VAL A 328 -81.48 -38.13 40.63
N ASP A 329 -81.36 -38.72 41.82
CA ASP A 329 -81.33 -40.17 41.96
C ASP A 329 -82.75 -40.75 41.92
N THR A 330 -82.91 -41.90 41.24
CA THR A 330 -84.11 -42.72 41.39
C THR A 330 -83.77 -43.96 42.19
N LEU A 331 -84.45 -44.15 43.32
CA LEU A 331 -84.26 -45.31 44.20
C LEU A 331 -85.51 -46.20 44.13
N ALA A 332 -85.31 -47.51 43.92
CA ALA A 332 -86.42 -48.45 43.93
C ALA A 332 -86.96 -48.64 45.36
N TYR A 333 -88.27 -48.88 45.48
CA TYR A 333 -88.85 -49.28 46.76
C TYR A 333 -88.24 -50.60 47.27
N GLY A 334 -87.89 -50.61 48.54
CA GLY A 334 -87.61 -51.82 49.32
C GLY A 334 -88.30 -51.71 50.67
N ALA A 335 -88.59 -52.85 51.31
CA ALA A 335 -89.12 -52.86 52.67
C ALA A 335 -88.15 -52.20 53.68
N SER A 336 -86.85 -52.16 53.34
CA SER A 336 -85.83 -51.34 53.99
C SER A 336 -85.08 -50.56 52.92
N VAL A 337 -84.96 -49.25 53.09
CA VAL A 337 -84.32 -48.32 52.16
C VAL A 337 -83.16 -47.63 52.88
N ALA A 338 -81.97 -47.75 52.31
CA ALA A 338 -80.76 -47.11 52.81
C ALA A 338 -80.58 -45.73 52.17
N ILE A 339 -80.47 -44.71 53.01
CA ILE A 339 -80.19 -43.34 52.60
C ILE A 339 -78.71 -43.04 52.77
N ASP A 340 -78.01 -43.03 51.64
CA ASP A 340 -76.60 -42.69 51.60
C ASP A 340 -76.41 -41.17 51.40
N PHE A 341 -75.83 -40.49 52.39
CA PHE A 341 -75.57 -39.04 52.36
C PHE A 341 -74.43 -38.61 51.42
N ASP A 342 -73.76 -39.56 50.74
CA ASP A 342 -72.76 -39.27 49.70
C ASP A 342 -73.30 -39.29 48.26
N THR A 343 -74.53 -39.78 48.02
CA THR A 343 -75.15 -39.73 46.68
C THR A 343 -75.79 -38.37 46.37
N ASN A 344 -76.56 -38.24 45.28
CA ASN A 344 -77.21 -36.98 44.91
C ASN A 344 -78.20 -36.47 45.96
N GLU A 345 -78.30 -35.15 46.10
CA GLU A 345 -79.08 -34.51 47.18
C GLU A 345 -80.60 -34.73 47.03
N GLU A 346 -81.10 -34.91 45.80
CA GLU A 346 -82.51 -35.15 45.52
C GLU A 346 -82.72 -36.60 45.07
N ILE A 347 -83.69 -37.28 45.71
CA ILE A 347 -84.03 -38.69 45.47
C ILE A 347 -85.53 -38.81 45.19
N ILE A 348 -85.87 -39.47 44.09
CA ILE A 348 -87.23 -39.97 43.82
C ILE A 348 -87.26 -41.44 44.23
N LEU A 349 -87.97 -41.74 45.31
CA LEU A 349 -88.21 -43.11 45.74
C LEU A 349 -89.44 -43.66 45.00
N GLY A 350 -89.30 -44.85 44.41
CA GLY A 350 -90.41 -45.53 43.75
C GLY A 350 -91.59 -45.79 44.70
N ASP A 351 -92.78 -46.00 44.12
CA ASP A 351 -94.04 -46.13 44.84
C ASP A 351 -93.96 -47.09 46.03
N LEU A 352 -94.49 -46.65 47.17
CA LEU A 352 -94.51 -47.41 48.41
C LEU A 352 -95.58 -48.50 48.34
N THR A 353 -95.18 -49.66 47.83
CA THR A 353 -96.06 -50.85 47.71
C THR A 353 -96.19 -51.64 49.01
N GLY A 354 -95.49 -51.23 50.07
CA GLY A 354 -95.49 -51.86 51.39
C GLY A 354 -95.03 -50.89 52.48
N ASN A 355 -95.03 -51.35 53.73
CA ASN A 355 -94.41 -50.62 54.84
C ASN A 355 -92.90 -50.46 54.56
N ILE A 356 -92.31 -49.40 55.10
CA ILE A 356 -90.92 -49.06 54.80
C ILE A 356 -90.16 -48.70 56.07
N GLU A 357 -88.94 -49.21 56.14
CA GLU A 357 -87.93 -48.83 57.10
C GLU A 357 -86.85 -48.00 56.40
N PHE A 358 -86.50 -46.86 56.97
CA PHE A 358 -85.36 -46.07 56.53
C PHE A 358 -84.14 -46.42 57.39
N THR A 359 -82.99 -46.52 56.73
CA THR A 359 -81.68 -46.55 57.37
C THR A 359 -80.82 -45.45 56.75
N GLY A 360 -79.73 -45.04 57.40
CA GLY A 360 -78.84 -44.03 56.84
C GLY A 360 -77.37 -44.33 57.08
N SER A 361 -76.52 -43.87 56.16
CA SER A 361 -75.07 -44.02 56.19
C SER A 361 -74.36 -42.76 55.70
N ASN A 362 -73.04 -42.68 55.92
CA ASN A 362 -72.17 -41.60 55.44
C ASN A 362 -72.58 -40.19 55.93
N TYR A 363 -73.02 -40.11 57.18
CA TYR A 363 -73.34 -38.85 57.84
C TYR A 363 -72.12 -37.92 57.89
N ALA A 364 -72.28 -36.69 57.39
CA ALA A 364 -71.27 -35.65 57.49
C ALA A 364 -71.94 -34.26 57.53
N LEU A 365 -71.25 -33.30 58.16
CA LEU A 365 -71.73 -31.93 58.30
C LEU A 365 -72.02 -31.31 56.93
N GLY A 366 -73.21 -30.71 56.78
CA GLY A 366 -73.59 -29.97 55.58
C GLY A 366 -74.14 -30.85 54.45
N LYS A 367 -74.36 -32.14 54.70
CA LYS A 367 -75.05 -33.03 53.76
C LYS A 367 -76.56 -32.91 53.91
N HIS A 368 -77.26 -32.88 52.77
CA HIS A 368 -78.71 -32.76 52.71
C HIS A 368 -79.29 -33.83 51.79
N LYS A 369 -80.50 -34.29 52.13
CA LYS A 369 -81.29 -35.19 51.28
C LYS A 369 -82.73 -34.73 51.21
N VAL A 370 -83.32 -34.80 50.03
CA VAL A 370 -84.75 -34.60 49.83
C VAL A 370 -85.28 -35.83 49.12
N LEU A 371 -86.19 -36.54 49.79
CA LEU A 371 -86.83 -37.72 49.24
C LEU A 371 -88.26 -37.39 48.85
N HIS A 372 -88.60 -37.68 47.60
CA HIS A 372 -89.95 -37.63 47.08
C HIS A 372 -90.51 -39.05 47.02
N MET A 373 -91.68 -39.27 47.63
CA MET A 373 -92.28 -40.59 47.77
C MET A 373 -93.78 -40.54 47.48
N GLU A 374 -94.33 -41.60 46.90
CA GLU A 374 -95.77 -41.75 46.69
C GLU A 374 -96.27 -43.04 47.34
N SER A 375 -97.27 -42.92 48.20
CA SER A 375 -97.93 -44.07 48.80
C SER A 375 -98.90 -44.70 47.82
N ASP A 376 -99.01 -46.03 47.80
CA ASP A 376 -99.96 -46.71 46.93
C ASP A 376 -101.41 -46.61 47.43
N GLY A 377 -102.32 -47.47 46.95
CA GLY A 377 -103.73 -47.45 47.38
C GLY A 377 -103.97 -47.73 48.88
N SER A 378 -102.94 -47.92 49.70
CA SER A 378 -103.04 -48.19 51.14
C SER A 378 -102.21 -47.23 51.98
N ALA A 379 -102.61 -47.00 53.23
CA ALA A 379 -101.73 -46.32 54.19
C ALA A 379 -100.52 -47.21 54.51
N ARG A 380 -99.31 -46.62 54.51
CA ARG A 380 -98.06 -47.35 54.78
C ARG A 380 -97.45 -46.88 56.10
N THR A 381 -96.91 -47.82 56.87
CA THR A 381 -96.18 -47.50 58.10
C THR A 381 -94.75 -47.10 57.77
N PHE A 382 -94.27 -46.07 58.45
CA PHE A 382 -92.88 -45.65 58.42
C PHE A 382 -92.14 -46.07 59.69
N THR A 383 -90.98 -46.70 59.49
CA THR A 383 -89.99 -46.92 60.54
C THR A 383 -88.77 -46.07 60.22
N PHE A 384 -88.44 -45.13 61.10
CA PHE A 384 -87.24 -44.29 60.95
C PHE A 384 -86.20 -44.67 62.00
N PRO A 385 -84.91 -44.43 61.73
CA PRO A 385 -83.86 -44.59 62.72
C PRO A 385 -84.16 -43.83 64.00
N SER A 386 -83.68 -44.39 65.12
CA SER A 386 -84.01 -43.87 66.45
C SER A 386 -83.30 -42.55 66.75
N GLY A 387 -82.13 -42.32 66.16
CA GLY A 387 -81.36 -41.09 66.33
C GLY A 387 -81.90 -39.90 65.53
N TRP A 388 -82.72 -40.12 64.51
CA TRP A 388 -83.25 -39.02 63.69
C TRP A 388 -84.22 -38.15 64.49
N VAL A 389 -83.91 -36.86 64.55
CA VAL A 389 -84.72 -35.87 65.28
C VAL A 389 -85.65 -35.16 64.30
N PHE A 390 -86.96 -35.31 64.49
CA PHE A 390 -87.97 -34.66 63.65
C PHE A 390 -88.33 -33.28 64.17
N TYR A 391 -88.35 -32.29 63.26
CA TYR A 391 -88.98 -31.00 63.55
C TYR A 391 -90.48 -31.12 63.30
N GLY A 392 -91.23 -31.30 64.40
CA GLY A 392 -92.66 -31.60 64.38
C GLY A 392 -92.95 -33.01 64.90
N THR A 393 -94.18 -33.49 64.69
CA THR A 393 -94.55 -34.85 65.08
C THR A 393 -93.88 -35.85 64.15
N LYS A 394 -93.08 -36.78 64.71
CA LYS A 394 -92.50 -37.88 63.94
C LYS A 394 -93.63 -38.68 63.26
N PRO A 395 -93.66 -38.78 61.92
CA PRO A 395 -94.69 -39.51 61.23
C PRO A 395 -94.53 -41.01 61.49
N THR A 396 -95.65 -41.70 61.64
CA THR A 396 -95.69 -43.17 61.80
C THR A 396 -96.35 -43.84 60.62
N THR A 397 -97.11 -43.09 59.81
CA THR A 397 -97.79 -43.58 58.61
C THR A 397 -97.88 -42.50 57.53
N THR A 398 -98.02 -42.92 56.27
CA THR A 398 -98.50 -42.10 55.15
C THR A 398 -99.93 -42.51 54.79
N VAL A 399 -100.71 -41.57 54.29
CA VAL A 399 -102.08 -41.80 53.80
C VAL A 399 -102.02 -42.48 52.42
N ALA A 400 -103.02 -43.30 52.11
CA ALA A 400 -103.14 -43.93 50.79
C ALA A 400 -103.14 -42.89 49.67
N SER A 401 -102.36 -43.15 48.61
CA SER A 401 -102.32 -42.37 47.36
C SER A 401 -101.92 -40.92 47.52
N LYS A 402 -101.11 -40.62 48.56
CA LYS A 402 -100.54 -39.30 48.79
C LYS A 402 -99.07 -39.26 48.41
N LYS A 403 -98.64 -38.11 47.89
CA LYS A 403 -97.23 -37.79 47.76
C LYS A 403 -96.72 -37.16 49.03
N SER A 404 -95.47 -37.47 49.35
CA SER A 404 -94.80 -36.97 50.54
C SER A 404 -93.35 -36.63 50.26
N ILE A 405 -92.84 -35.68 51.04
CA ILE A 405 -91.47 -35.24 51.01
C ILE A 405 -90.85 -35.45 52.38
N LEU A 406 -89.72 -36.15 52.41
CA LEU A 406 -88.87 -36.26 53.58
C LEU A 406 -87.57 -35.50 53.31
N SER A 407 -87.39 -34.37 53.99
CA SER A 407 -86.15 -33.60 53.95
C SER A 407 -85.29 -33.95 55.17
N LEU A 408 -84.03 -34.31 54.92
CA LEU A 408 -83.04 -34.68 55.91
C LEU A 408 -81.84 -33.74 55.81
N SER A 409 -81.36 -33.25 56.94
CA SER A 409 -80.16 -32.41 57.03
C SER A 409 -79.25 -32.94 58.10
N CYS A 410 -77.99 -33.21 57.77
CA CYS A 410 -77.00 -33.70 58.73
C CYS A 410 -76.16 -32.54 59.26
N ILE A 411 -76.20 -32.34 60.58
CA ILE A 411 -75.45 -31.27 61.26
C ILE A 411 -74.19 -31.79 61.97
N GLY A 412 -73.75 -33.00 61.65
CA GLY A 412 -72.63 -33.68 62.30
C GLY A 412 -72.28 -34.99 61.57
N SER A 413 -71.69 -35.96 62.25
CA SER A 413 -71.25 -37.22 61.63
C SER A 413 -71.89 -38.47 62.24
N ALA A 414 -72.87 -38.30 63.13
CA ALA A 414 -73.62 -39.40 63.74
C ALA A 414 -75.10 -39.40 63.32
N GLU A 415 -75.77 -40.56 63.46
CA GLU A 415 -77.22 -40.68 63.21
C GLU A 415 -78.05 -39.69 64.03
N ALA A 416 -77.61 -39.37 65.25
CA ALA A 416 -78.25 -38.40 66.15
C ALA A 416 -78.19 -36.94 65.63
N ASP A 417 -77.30 -36.67 64.67
CA ASP A 417 -77.12 -35.35 64.07
C ASP A 417 -78.02 -35.13 62.85
N VAL A 418 -78.87 -36.09 62.51
CA VAL A 418 -79.85 -35.94 61.44
C VAL A 418 -81.07 -35.16 61.94
N ARG A 419 -81.45 -34.13 61.18
CA ARG A 419 -82.68 -33.37 61.35
C ARG A 419 -83.63 -33.68 60.20
N ALA A 420 -84.82 -34.14 60.54
CA ALA A 420 -85.81 -34.59 59.58
C ALA A 420 -87.06 -33.70 59.60
N VAL A 421 -87.60 -33.45 58.42
CA VAL A 421 -88.91 -32.83 58.22
C VAL A 421 -89.68 -33.70 57.26
N PHE A 422 -90.92 -34.04 57.61
CA PHE A 422 -91.82 -34.77 56.74
C PHE A 422 -93.06 -33.95 56.46
N VAL A 423 -93.43 -33.87 55.19
CA VAL A 423 -94.65 -33.22 54.74
C VAL A 423 -95.36 -34.15 53.77
N GLU A 424 -96.68 -34.22 53.87
CA GLU A 424 -97.53 -35.02 53.00
C GLU A 424 -98.61 -34.12 52.39
N GLU A 425 -99.04 -34.42 51.17
CA GLU A 425 -100.15 -33.74 50.52
C GLU A 425 -101.44 -33.86 51.34
N ALA A 426 -102.12 -32.72 51.53
CA ALA A 426 -103.40 -32.65 52.23
C ALA A 426 -104.50 -33.47 51.54
#